data_AF-A0AAW4MGK8-F1
#
_entry.id   AF-A0AAW4MGK8-F1
#
_cell.length_a   1.000
_cell.length_b   1.000
_cell.length_c   1.000
_cell.angle_alpha   90.00
_cell.angle_beta   90.00
_cell.angle_gamma   90.00
#
_symmetry.space_group_name_H-M   'P 1'
#
loop_
_entity.id
_entity.type
_entity.pdbx_description
1 polymer ?
#
loop_
_entity_poly.entity_id
_entity_poly.type
_entity_poly.pdbx_seq_one_letter_code
_entity_poly.pdbx_strand_id
1 'polypeptide(L)' 'MEEVRKAAEAKNMEALDNWVHHLRSSWMLIKAEQPLKVLYDAIHKESVSDEELNAAVGAVLAQGKLIVDLARKEAERWDG' A
#
# COMPACT_ATOMS: atom_id res chain seq x y z
N MET A 1 -1.77 5.06 6.49
CA MET A 1 -2.41 4.73 5.20
C MET A 1 -3.16 5.90 4.59
N GLU A 2 -3.66 6.85 5.37
CA GLU A 2 -4.39 8.03 4.85
C GLU A 2 -3.60 8.83 3.80
N GLU A 3 -2.29 8.98 3.98
CA GLU A 3 -1.46 9.72 3.01
C GLU A 3 -1.36 9.02 1.63
N VAL A 4 -1.45 7.68 1.58
CA VAL A 4 -1.52 6.93 0.31
C VAL A 4 -2.85 7.23 -0.39
N ARG A 5 -3.95 7.32 0.38
CA ARG A 5 -5.27 7.66 -0.14
C ARG A 5 -5.28 9.08 -0.70
N LYS A 6 -4.74 10.06 0.04
CA LYS A 6 -4.63 11.46 -0.42
C LYS A 6 -3.78 11.59 -1.68
N ALA A 7 -2.67 10.87 -1.76
CA ALA A 7 -1.83 10.85 -2.96
C ALA A 7 -2.60 10.33 -4.19
N ALA A 8 -3.41 9.30 -4.01
CA ALA A 8 -4.26 8.76 -5.08
C ALA A 8 -5.39 9.73 -5.49
N GLU A 9 -6.09 10.33 -4.52
CA GLU A 9 -7.13 11.34 -4.77
C GLU A 9 -6.58 12.57 -5.52
N ALA A 10 -5.34 12.98 -5.21
CA ALA A 10 -4.62 14.05 -5.91
C ALA A 10 -3.97 13.61 -7.24
N LYS A 11 -4.08 12.32 -7.61
CA LYS A 11 -3.38 11.70 -8.76
C LYS A 11 -1.88 11.99 -8.77
N ASN A 12 -1.27 12.06 -7.60
CA ASN A 12 0.15 12.36 -7.44
C ASN A 12 0.97 11.06 -7.55
N MET A 13 1.35 10.73 -8.78
CA MET A 13 2.10 9.51 -9.12
C MET A 13 3.46 9.43 -8.43
N GLU A 14 4.16 10.56 -8.32
CA GLU A 14 5.46 10.63 -7.63
C GLU A 14 5.32 10.34 -6.14
N ALA A 15 4.28 10.89 -5.49
CA ALA A 15 4.00 10.57 -4.10
C ALA A 15 3.63 9.10 -3.90
N LEU A 16 2.85 8.51 -4.82
CA LEU A 16 2.50 7.09 -4.75
C LEU A 16 3.73 6.18 -4.93
N ASP A 17 4.64 6.51 -5.85
CA ASP A 17 5.88 5.73 -6.04
C ASP A 17 6.81 5.83 -4.82
N ASN A 18 6.95 7.03 -4.24
CA ASN A 18 7.67 7.21 -2.97
C ASN A 18 7.07 6.34 -1.86
N TRP A 19 5.74 6.29 -1.73
CA TRP A 19 5.07 5.41 -0.76
C TRP A 19 5.35 3.93 -1.02
N VAL A 20 5.30 3.48 -2.29
CA VAL A 20 5.66 2.12 -2.66
C VAL A 20 7.09 1.81 -2.21
N HIS A 21 8.04 2.68 -2.51
CA HIS A 21 9.44 2.52 -2.12
C HIS A 21 9.61 2.45 -0.60
N HIS A 22 8.98 3.35 0.15
CA HIS A 22 9.07 3.37 1.62
C HIS A 22 8.48 2.12 2.28
N LEU A 23 7.35 1.62 1.78
CA LEU A 23 6.66 0.47 2.37
C LEU A 23 7.27 -0.88 1.96
N ARG A 24 7.90 -0.96 0.78
CA ARG A 24 8.36 -2.22 0.19
C ARG A 24 9.25 -3.03 1.12
N SER A 25 10.28 -2.41 1.69
CA SER A 25 11.24 -3.11 2.55
C SER A 25 10.59 -3.66 3.82
N SER A 26 9.71 -2.89 4.46
CA SER A 26 9.03 -3.34 5.68
C SER A 26 8.01 -4.45 5.41
N TRP A 27 7.30 -4.37 4.28
CA TRP A 27 6.30 -5.39 3.91
C TRP A 27 6.94 -6.68 3.43
N MET A 28 8.12 -6.62 2.81
CA MET A 28 8.87 -7.80 2.37
C MET A 28 9.27 -8.71 3.53
N LEU A 29 9.61 -8.13 4.70
CA LEU A 29 9.95 -8.90 5.90
C LEU A 29 8.80 -9.80 6.37
N ILE A 30 7.56 -9.38 6.12
CA ILE A 30 6.33 -10.09 6.49
C ILE A 30 5.61 -10.70 5.28
N LYS A 31 6.27 -10.73 4.11
CA LYS A 31 5.74 -11.27 2.85
C LYS A 31 4.39 -10.67 2.42
N ALA A 32 4.23 -9.37 2.63
CA ALA A 32 3.00 -8.63 2.37
C ALA A 32 3.10 -7.68 1.16
N GLU A 33 4.25 -7.65 0.46
CA GLU A 33 4.60 -6.63 -0.53
C GLU A 33 3.88 -6.74 -1.87
N GLN A 34 3.15 -7.82 -2.13
CA GLN A 34 2.51 -8.09 -3.42
C GLN A 34 1.62 -6.93 -3.93
N PRO A 35 0.76 -6.29 -3.11
CA PRO A 35 -0.02 -5.14 -3.56
C PRO A 35 0.83 -3.91 -3.91
N LEU A 36 1.98 -3.72 -3.24
CA LEU A 36 2.91 -2.65 -3.58
C LEU A 36 3.55 -2.87 -4.95
N LYS A 37 3.82 -4.13 -5.33
CA LYS A 37 4.30 -4.46 -6.67
C LYS A 37 3.26 -4.13 -7.74
N VAL A 38 1.99 -4.47 -7.50
CA VAL A 38 0.90 -4.15 -8.43
C VAL A 38 0.74 -2.64 -8.59
N LEU A 39 0.81 -1.88 -7.50
CA LEU A 39 0.76 -0.42 -7.54
C LEU A 39 1.98 0.17 -8.26
N TYR A 40 3.18 -0.35 -8.01
CA TYR A 40 4.40 0.05 -8.72
C TYR A 40 4.24 -0.10 -10.23
N ASP A 41 3.80 -1.28 -10.67
CA ASP A 41 3.61 -1.58 -12.09
C ASP A 41 2.54 -0.66 -12.69
N ALA A 42 1.45 -0.38 -11.98
CA ALA A 42 0.39 0.53 -12.42
C ALA A 42 0.87 1.98 -12.60
N ILE A 43 1.70 2.50 -11.69
CA ILE A 43 2.24 3.87 -11.76
C ILE A 43 3.23 4.04 -12.91
N HIS A 44 3.95 2.98 -13.29
CA HIS A 44 4.98 3.01 -14.34
C HIS A 44 4.47 2.58 -15.73
N LYS A 45 3.19 2.27 -15.87
CA LYS A 45 2.58 2.04 -17.19
C LYS A 45 2.55 3.35 -17.99
N GLU A 46 2.77 3.25 -19.31
CA GLU A 46 2.61 4.38 -20.24
C GLU A 46 1.20 4.99 -20.17
N SER A 47 0.19 4.16 -19.94
CA SER A 47 -1.17 4.59 -19.64
C SER A 47 -1.80 3.64 -18.62
N VAL A 48 -2.40 4.22 -17.58
CA VAL A 48 -3.18 3.51 -16.56
C VAL A 48 -4.53 4.18 -16.45
N SER A 49 -5.60 3.41 -16.42
CA SER A 49 -6.93 3.94 -16.18
C SER A 49 -7.12 4.32 -14.71
N ASP A 50 -8.00 5.29 -14.43
CA ASP A 50 -8.35 5.66 -13.05
C ASP A 50 -8.87 4.45 -12.26
N GLU A 51 -9.58 3.53 -12.92
CA GLU A 51 -10.12 2.31 -12.31
C GLU A 51 -9.00 1.33 -11.91
N GLU A 52 -8.03 1.07 -12.79
CA GLU A 52 -6.86 0.25 -12.48
C GLU A 52 -6.02 0.85 -11.35
N LEU A 53 -5.79 2.17 -11.38
CA LEU A 53 -5.04 2.85 -10.33
C LEU A 53 -5.75 2.77 -8.99
N ASN A 54 -7.06 3.06 -8.97
CA ASN A 54 -7.86 2.99 -7.75
C ASN A 54 -7.95 1.56 -7.20
N ALA A 55 -8.03 0.55 -8.06
CA ALA A 55 -7.99 -0.85 -7.64
C ALA A 55 -6.63 -1.21 -7.00
N ALA A 56 -5.52 -0.80 -7.61
CA ALA A 56 -4.18 -1.04 -7.06
C ALA A 56 -3.96 -0.32 -5.72
N VAL A 57 -4.36 0.95 -5.62
CA VAL A 57 -4.33 1.73 -4.37
C VAL A 57 -5.22 1.07 -3.31
N GLY A 58 -6.43 0.65 -3.69
CA GLY A 58 -7.37 -0.02 -2.80
C GLY A 58 -6.78 -1.31 -2.21
N ALA A 59 -6.08 -2.11 -3.01
CA ALA A 59 -5.38 -3.30 -2.54
C ALA A 59 -4.27 -2.96 -1.53
N VAL A 60 -3.51 -1.89 -1.75
CA VAL A 60 -2.50 -1.40 -0.78
C VAL A 60 -3.16 -0.94 0.52
N LEU A 61 -4.26 -0.19 0.45
CA LEU A 61 -4.99 0.26 1.65
C LEU A 61 -5.54 -0.93 2.45
N ALA A 62 -6.12 -1.92 1.78
CA ALA A 62 -6.65 -3.12 2.42
C ALA A 62 -5.55 -3.95 3.11
N GLN A 63 -4.42 -4.17 2.43
CA GLN A 63 -3.27 -4.88 3.00
C GLN A 63 -2.67 -4.14 4.18
N GLY A 64 -2.52 -2.81 4.08
CA GLY A 64 -2.03 -1.98 5.18
C GLY A 64 -2.92 -2.06 6.42
N LYS A 65 -4.24 -2.06 6.23
CA LYS A 65 -5.20 -2.26 7.32
C LYS A 65 -5.04 -3.63 7.97
N LEU A 66 -4.89 -4.70 7.16
CA LEU A 66 -4.69 -6.06 7.66
C LEU A 66 -3.42 -6.17 8.51
N ILE A 67 -2.31 -5.57 8.06
CA ILE A 67 -1.03 -5.57 8.80
C ILE A 67 -1.21 -4.90 10.17
N VAL A 68 -1.85 -3.73 10.23
CA VAL A 68 -2.09 -3.01 11.49
C VAL A 68 -3.01 -3.80 12.42
N ASP A 69 -4.08 -4.40 11.87
CA ASP A 69 -5.03 -5.20 12.64
C ASP A 69 -4.37 -6.46 13.24
N LEU A 70 -3.49 -7.12 12.48
CA LEU A 70 -2.73 -8.28 12.96
C LEU A 70 -1.68 -7.87 13.99
N ALA A 71 -0.94 -6.78 13.77
CA ALA A 71 0.06 -6.28 14.71
C ALA A 71 -0.56 -5.92 16.07
N ARG A 72 -1.75 -5.30 16.07
CA ARG A 72 -2.49 -4.99 17.29
C ARG A 72 -2.91 -6.25 18.06
N LYS A 73 -3.48 -7.25 17.36
CA LYS A 73 -3.86 -8.53 17.98
C LYS A 73 -2.67 -9.28 18.56
N GLU A 74 -1.51 -9.20 17.90
CA GLU A 74 -0.30 -9.81 18.40
C GLU A 74 0.22 -9.09 19.64
N ALA A 75 0.22 -7.74 19.67
CA ALA A 75 0.60 -6.97 20.86
C ALA A 75 -0.29 -7.30 22.07
N GLU A 76 -1.61 -7.38 21.88
CA GLU A 76 -2.58 -7.75 22.92
C GLU A 76 -2.31 -9.14 23.54
N ARG A 77 -1.65 -10.06 22.84
CA ARG A 77 -1.28 -11.38 23.37
C ARG A 77 -0.12 -11.35 24.34
N TRP A 78 0.75 -10.34 24.23
CA TRP A 78 1.95 -10.19 25.06
C TRP A 78 1.73 -9.18 26.21
N ASP A 79 0.69 -8.35 26.12
CA ASP A 79 0.28 -7.39 27.15
C ASP A 79 -0.61 -8.02 28.26
N GLY A 80 -0.91 -9.32 28.18
CA GLY A 80 -1.80 -10.07 29.09
C GLY A 80 -1.09 -10.97 30.09
#